data_AF-A0A970JA96-F1
#
_entry.id   AF-A0A970JA96-F1
#
_cell.length_a   1.000
_cell.length_b   1.000
_cell.length_c   1.000
_cell.angle_alpha   90.00
_cell.angle_beta   90.00
_cell.angle_gamma   90.00
#
_symmetry.space_group_name_H-M   'P 1'
#
loop_
_entity.id
_entity.type
_entity.pdbx_description
1 polymer ?
#
loop_
_entity_poly.entity_id
_entity_poly.type
_entity_poly.pdbx_seq_one_letter_code
_entity_poly.pdbx_strand_id
1 'polypeptide(L)' 'MKTIIGLILLVLGGLSAINPEAAWQLEIGWKVRDAEPSDAYLLYIRITGIVASIVGLVLIFSW' A
#
# COMPACT_ATOMS: atom_id res chain seq x y z
N MET A 1 5.85 -19.24 5.85
CA MET A 1 6.44 -17.87 5.76
C MET A 1 5.93 -17.09 4.55
N LYS A 2 6.07 -17.59 3.31
CA LYS A 2 5.61 -16.89 2.09
C LYS A 2 4.15 -16.43 2.15
N THR A 3 3.26 -17.28 2.65
CA THR A 3 1.82 -16.98 2.79
C THR A 3 1.54 -15.81 3.74
N ILE A 4 2.27 -15.72 4.86
CA ILE A 4 2.11 -14.62 5.83
C ILE A 4 2.61 -13.32 5.20
N ILE A 5 3.75 -13.36 4.51
CA ILE A 5 4.30 -12.19 3.78
C ILE A 5 3.31 -11.74 2.69
N GLY A 6 2.77 -12.69 1.92
CA GLY A 6 1.78 -12.40 0.89
C GLY A 6 0.49 -11.80 1.45
N LEU A 7 0.03 -12.26 2.60
CA LEU A 7 -1.15 -11.69 3.30
C LEU A 7 -0.89 -10.25 3.74
N ILE A 8 0.27 -9.97 4.33
CA ILE A 8 0.65 -8.60 4.74
C ILE A 8 0.70 -7.67 3.52
N LEU A 9 1.31 -8.13 2.43
CA LEU A 9 1.37 -7.36 1.18
C LEU A 9 -0.02 -7.10 0.58
N LEU A 10 -0.93 -8.07 0.67
CA LEU A 10 -2.31 -7.91 0.23
C LEU A 10 -3.07 -6.88 1.06
N VAL A 11 -2.92 -6.91 2.37
CA VAL A 11 -3.62 -5.97 3.27
C VAL A 11 -3.07 -4.56 3.10
N LEU A 12 -1.74 -4.39 3.17
CA LEU A 12 -1.11 -3.07 3.04
C LEU A 12 -1.20 -2.52 1.61
N GLY A 13 -1.01 -3.39 0.61
CA GLY A 13 -1.18 -3.03 -0.79
C GLY A 13 -2.62 -2.66 -1.12
N GLY A 14 -3.59 -3.42 -0.60
CA GLY A 14 -5.01 -3.15 -0.76
C GLY A 14 -5.42 -1.83 -0.12
N LEU A 15 -4.95 -1.56 1.10
CA LEU A 15 -5.16 -0.28 1.79
C LEU A 15 -4.60 0.88 0.95
N SER A 16 -3.37 0.74 0.45
CA SER A 16 -2.71 1.75 -0.39
C SER A 16 -3.42 1.97 -1.73
N ALA A 17 -4.02 0.94 -2.32
CA ALA A 17 -4.77 1.04 -3.56
C ALA A 17 -6.16 1.68 -3.40
N ILE A 18 -6.90 1.28 -2.35
CA ILE A 18 -8.27 1.73 -2.08
C ILE A 18 -8.28 3.15 -1.50
N ASN A 19 -7.44 3.39 -0.48
CA ASN A 19 -7.37 4.66 0.23
C ASN A 19 -5.91 5.13 0.36
N PRO A 20 -5.32 5.70 -0.71
CA PRO A 20 -3.93 6.16 -0.70
C PRO A 20 -3.69 7.29 0.31
N GLU A 21 -4.69 8.11 0.64
CA GLU A 21 -4.57 9.14 1.66
C GLU A 21 -4.39 8.53 3.06
N ALA A 22 -5.16 7.51 3.40
CA ALA A 22 -4.98 6.79 4.67
C ALA A 22 -3.61 6.10 4.75
N ALA A 23 -3.16 5.51 3.64
CA ALA A 23 -1.82 4.93 3.56
C ALA A 23 -0.72 5.99 3.75
N TRP A 24 -0.86 7.16 3.13
CA TRP A 24 0.05 8.29 3.34
C TRP A 24 0.06 8.76 4.79
N GLN A 25 -1.11 8.87 5.43
CA GLN A 25 -1.24 9.26 6.83
C GLN A 25 -0.49 8.32 7.77
N LEU A 26 -0.58 7.01 7.52
CA LEU A 26 0.16 5.99 8.28
C LEU A 26 1.67 6.07 8.06
N GLU A 27 2.11 6.43 6.85
CA GLU A 27 3.53 6.46 6.48
C GLU A 27 4.24 7.74 6.97
N ILE A 28 3.72 8.89 6.54
CA ILE A 28 4.36 10.21 6.67
C ILE A 28 3.41 11.25 7.25
N GLY A 29 2.10 11.16 7.01
CA GLY A 29 1.15 12.21 7.41
C GLY A 29 1.14 12.50 8.92
N TRP A 30 1.45 11.53 9.77
CA TRP A 30 1.63 11.74 11.21
C TRP A 30 2.88 12.56 11.60
N LYS A 31 3.88 12.67 10.71
CA LYS A 31 5.15 13.39 10.95
C LYS A 31 5.14 14.82 10.44
N VAL A 32 4.26 15.13 9.48
CA VAL A 32 4.17 16.44 8.85
C VAL A 32 2.94 17.17 9.37
N ARG A 33 3.09 18.45 9.72
CA ARG A 33 1.99 19.26 10.22
C ARG A 33 1.39 20.06 9.06
N ASP A 34 0.08 19.91 8.84
CA ASP A 34 -0.69 20.63 7.83
C ASP A 34 -0.13 20.51 6.40
N ALA A 35 0.48 19.36 6.07
CA ALA A 35 0.88 19.05 4.70
C ALA A 35 -0.16 18.15 4.06
N GLU A 36 -0.52 18.44 2.82
CA GLU A 36 -1.38 17.57 2.00
C GLU A 36 -0.51 16.76 1.03
N PRO A 37 -0.81 15.47 0.83
CA PRO A 37 -0.10 14.69 -0.17
C PRO A 37 -0.43 15.23 -1.57
N SER A 38 0.60 15.45 -2.39
CA SER A 38 0.40 15.83 -3.79
C SER A 38 -0.33 14.73 -4.56
N ASP A 39 -1.11 15.12 -5.58
CA ASP A 39 -1.83 14.18 -6.45
C ASP A 39 -0.90 13.13 -7.09
N ALA A 40 0.31 13.54 -7.47
CA ALA A 40 1.32 12.63 -8.01
C ALA A 40 1.76 11.57 -6.99
N TYR A 41 1.89 11.97 -5.71
CA TYR A 41 2.24 11.06 -4.63
C TYR A 41 1.10 10.08 -4.33
N LEU A 42 -0.15 10.55 -4.28
CA LEU A 42 -1.32 9.67 -4.11
C LEU A 42 -1.45 8.65 -5.24
N LEU A 43 -1.19 9.08 -6.49
CA LEU A 43 -1.17 8.20 -7.65
C LEU A 43 -0.05 7.15 -7.53
N TYR A 44 1.13 7.56 -7.08
CA TYR A 44 2.25 6.65 -6.80
C TYR A 44 1.90 5.60 -5.72
N ILE A 45 1.31 6.02 -4.60
CA ILE A 45 0.84 5.09 -3.54
C ILE A 45 -0.17 4.10 -4.10
N ARG A 46 -1.13 4.58 -4.91
CA ARG A 46 -2.13 3.70 -5.51
C ARG A 46 -1.51 2.67 -6.45
N ILE A 47 -0.60 3.07 -7.34
CA ILE A 47 0.09 2.16 -8.25
C ILE A 47 0.91 1.14 -7.47
N THR A 48 1.73 1.60 -6.52
CA THR A 48 2.56 0.71 -5.70
C THR A 48 1.71 -0.23 -4.85
N GLY A 49 0.57 0.22 -4.33
CA GLY A 49 -0.40 -0.60 -3.62
C GLY A 49 -1.01 -1.70 -4.50
N ILE A 50 -1.39 -1.38 -5.74
CA ILE A 50 -1.89 -2.37 -6.71
C ILE A 50 -0.81 -3.42 -7.00
N VAL A 51 0.42 -2.97 -7.29
CA VAL A 51 1.55 -3.87 -7.57
C VAL A 51 1.84 -4.76 -6.36
N ALA A 52 1.89 -4.21 -5.15
CA ALA A 52 2.10 -4.96 -3.92
C ALA A 52 0.99 -6.00 -3.68
N SER A 53 -0.26 -5.66 -3.99
CA SER A 53 -1.39 -6.57 -3.89
C SER A 53 -1.28 -7.75 -4.86
N ILE A 54 -0.88 -7.49 -6.10
CA ILE A 54 -0.65 -8.53 -7.13
C ILE A 54 0.49 -9.46 -6.69
N VAL A 55 1.62 -8.91 -6.24
CA VAL A 55 2.75 -9.69 -5.72
C VAL A 55 2.32 -10.52 -4.50
N GLY A 56 1.52 -9.95 -3.60
CA GLY A 56 0.97 -10.65 -2.45
C GLY A 56 0.12 -11.86 -2.85
N LEU A 57 -0.77 -11.69 -3.83
CA LEU A 57 -1.58 -12.79 -4.39
C LEU A 57 -0.70 -13.89 -4.99
N VAL A 58 0.27 -13.52 -5.84
CA VAL A 58 1.20 -14.49 -6.46
C VAL A 58 1.97 -15.27 -5.40
N LEU A 59 2.44 -14.62 -4.34
CA LEU A 59 3.15 -15.28 -3.24
C LEU A 59 2.27 -16.25 -2.43
N ILE A 60 0.97 -15.98 -2.30
CA ILE A 60 0.03 -16.88 -1.62
C ILE A 60 -0.23 -18.13 -2.48
N PHE A 61 -0.39 -17.97 -3.79
CA PHE A 61 -0.71 -19.07 -4.71
C PHE A 61 0.52 -19.80 -5.26
N SER A 62 1.73 -19.28 -5.06
CA SER A 62 2.98 -19.97 -5.36
C SER A 62 3.22 -21.09 -4.34
N TRP A 63 2.61 -22.25 -4.59
CA TRP A 63 2.86 -23.50 -3.88
C TRP A 63 4.26 -24.07 -4.18
#